data_AF-A0AAU2YU34-F1
#
_entry.id   AF-A0AAU2YU34-F1
#
_cell.length_a   1.000
_cell.length_b   1.000
_cell.length_c   1.000
_cell.angle_alpha   90.00
_cell.angle_beta   90.00
_cell.angle_gamma   90.00
#
_symmetry.space_group_name_H-M   'P 1'
#
loop_
_entity.id
_entity.type
_entity.pdbx_description
1 polymer ?
#
loop_
_entity_poly.entity_id
_entity_poly.type
_entity_poly.pdbx_seq_one_letter_code
_entity_poly.pdbx_strand_id
1 'polypeptide(L)'
;MSANSAEPEPTAEPGPTAGSGPTAEPGPTAGSGPTAEPRLTVVLVKAGKTKIRYPATLVADDGNRITVRAPWAAPGVRDFGFVRFEPGDVFTEHYWRDAWFAVKEVRSGAGVLKGWYCDITRPAEIQDGALLVEDLDLDLWVSADRSAVLRLDEDEFEESGLAGRDPAAAREAVRALDGLERMARAEGLAGLLSGPSERACEDDQLT
;
A
#
# COMPACT_ATOMS: atom_id res chain seq x y z
N MET A 1 -52.81 24.84 46.89
CA MET A 1 -53.99 25.74 46.77
C MET A 1 -53.50 27.17 46.87
N SER A 2 -54.27 28.12 46.32
CA SER A 2 -53.94 29.56 46.20
C SER A 2 -52.75 29.88 45.28
N ALA A 3 -52.73 30.99 44.55
CA ALA A 3 -53.84 31.79 43.97
C ALA A 3 -53.26 32.59 42.79
N ASN A 4 -54.05 32.90 41.76
CA ASN A 4 -53.57 33.62 40.57
C ASN A 4 -53.93 35.12 40.63
N SER A 5 -53.07 35.98 40.06
CA SER A 5 -53.30 37.41 39.79
C SER A 5 -52.20 37.87 38.81
N ALA A 6 -52.39 37.95 37.48
CA ALA A 6 -53.35 38.74 36.69
C ALA A 6 -52.93 40.21 36.52
N GLU A 7 -52.21 40.48 35.41
CA GLU A 7 -52.46 41.52 34.38
C GLU A 7 -52.47 43.03 34.77
N PRO A 8 -52.20 43.99 33.83
CA PRO A 8 -52.52 43.93 32.38
C PRO A 8 -51.49 44.51 31.38
N GLU A 9 -51.77 44.32 30.08
CA GLU A 9 -51.26 45.16 28.97
C GLU A 9 -52.04 46.50 28.88
N PRO A 10 -51.63 47.49 28.03
CA PRO A 10 -52.23 47.54 26.68
C PRO A 10 -51.41 48.22 25.54
N THR A 11 -51.97 48.13 24.32
CA THR A 11 -51.97 49.12 23.21
C THR A 11 -51.19 48.75 21.92
N ALA A 12 -51.74 49.14 20.76
CA ALA A 12 -51.38 48.72 19.39
C ALA A 12 -51.40 49.94 18.41
N GLU A 13 -51.12 49.88 17.10
CA GLU A 13 -51.02 48.71 16.20
C GLU A 13 -49.96 48.79 15.06
N PRO A 14 -50.05 49.66 14.02
CA PRO A 14 -49.73 49.16 12.67
C PRO A 14 -48.52 49.77 11.95
N GLY A 15 -48.08 49.09 10.89
CA GLY A 15 -47.09 49.55 9.89
C GLY A 15 -47.68 50.50 8.83
N PRO A 16 -47.26 50.51 7.54
CA PRO A 16 -46.41 49.54 6.79
C PRO A 16 -44.94 50.09 6.67
N THR A 17 -44.05 49.84 5.70
CA THR A 17 -44.05 49.31 4.30
C THR A 17 -42.78 48.50 3.97
N ALA A 18 -42.79 47.78 2.84
CA ALA A 18 -41.67 46.95 2.37
C ALA A 18 -40.59 47.72 1.56
N GLY A 19 -39.37 47.17 1.54
CA GLY A 19 -38.27 47.53 0.64
C GLY A 19 -37.42 46.29 0.33
N SER A 20 -36.98 46.11 -0.92
CA SER A 20 -36.46 44.82 -1.41
C SER A 20 -34.93 44.81 -1.62
N GLY A 21 -34.26 43.82 -1.04
CA GLY A 21 -32.86 43.46 -1.33
C GLY A 21 -31.80 44.32 -0.62
N PRO A 22 -30.50 43.97 -0.76
CA PRO A 22 -29.94 42.99 -1.70
C PRO A 22 -29.59 41.61 -1.09
N THR A 23 -29.27 40.70 -2.00
CA THR A 23 -28.65 39.37 -1.87
C THR A 23 -27.68 39.21 -0.70
N ALA A 24 -27.84 38.16 0.11
CA ALA A 24 -26.80 37.67 1.01
C ALA A 24 -25.73 36.90 0.23
N GLU A 25 -24.46 37.19 0.48
CA GLU A 25 -23.34 36.42 -0.10
C GLU A 25 -23.31 34.98 0.46
N PRO A 26 -22.94 33.98 -0.34
CA PRO A 26 -22.71 32.63 0.20
C PRO A 26 -21.50 32.67 1.15
N GLY A 27 -21.69 32.16 2.36
CA GLY A 27 -20.60 31.97 3.32
C GLY A 27 -19.50 31.06 2.76
N PRO A 28 -18.28 31.11 3.33
CA PRO A 28 -17.13 30.39 2.79
C PRO A 28 -17.44 28.90 2.67
N THR A 29 -17.27 28.37 1.45
CA THR A 29 -17.38 26.94 1.17
C THR A 29 -16.46 26.18 2.12
N ALA A 30 -16.99 25.14 2.74
CA ALA A 30 -16.21 24.28 3.63
C ALA A 30 -15.01 23.71 2.85
N GLY A 31 -13.81 24.22 3.15
CA GLY A 31 -12.59 23.72 2.54
C GLY A 31 -12.47 22.25 2.86
N SER A 32 -12.36 21.41 1.83
CA SER A 32 -12.13 19.98 2.03
C SER A 32 -10.87 19.84 2.88
N GLY A 33 -11.01 19.23 4.06
CA GLY A 33 -9.85 18.82 4.84
C GLY A 33 -8.98 17.87 4.01
N PRO A 34 -7.71 17.65 4.40
CA PRO A 34 -6.85 16.68 3.73
C PRO A 34 -7.56 15.33 3.72
N THR A 35 -7.98 14.89 2.54
CA THR A 35 -8.64 13.59 2.35
C THR A 35 -7.70 12.54 2.87
N ALA A 36 -8.07 11.88 3.97
CA ALA A 36 -7.21 10.88 4.59
C ALA A 36 -6.92 9.78 3.56
N GLU A 37 -5.65 9.61 3.21
CA GLU A 37 -5.23 8.60 2.24
C GLU A 37 -5.81 7.24 2.66
N PRO A 38 -6.39 6.46 1.72
CA PRO A 38 -6.96 5.16 2.07
C PRO A 38 -5.87 4.29 2.70
N ARG A 39 -6.19 3.65 3.84
CA ARG A 39 -5.23 2.81 4.56
C ARG A 39 -5.65 1.35 4.51
N LEU A 40 -4.67 0.49 4.31
CA LEU A 40 -4.79 -0.95 4.49
C LEU A 40 -3.91 -1.38 5.66
N THR A 41 -4.23 -2.54 6.24
CA THR A 41 -3.33 -3.24 7.15
C THR A 41 -2.70 -4.39 6.38
N VAL A 42 -1.38 -4.40 6.21
CA VAL A 42 -0.66 -5.54 5.66
C VAL A 42 -0.46 -6.59 6.75
N VAL A 43 -0.67 -7.86 6.41
CA VAL A 43 -0.60 -9.01 7.31
C VAL A 43 0.23 -10.10 6.65
N LEU A 44 1.49 -10.22 7.05
CA LEU A 44 2.37 -11.29 6.60
C LEU A 44 2.13 -12.53 7.46
N VAL A 45 1.82 -13.66 6.84
CA VAL A 45 1.68 -14.97 7.51
C VAL A 45 2.67 -15.97 6.92
N LYS A 46 3.32 -16.79 7.76
CA LYS A 46 4.22 -17.89 7.35
C LYS A 46 3.72 -19.17 8.02
N ALA A 47 3.40 -20.18 7.21
CA ALA A 47 2.78 -21.45 7.65
C ALA A 47 1.61 -21.27 8.65
N GLY A 48 0.65 -20.40 8.33
CA GLY A 48 -0.54 -20.14 9.14
C GLY A 48 -0.34 -19.30 10.41
N LYS A 49 0.85 -18.74 10.64
CA LYS A 49 1.15 -17.85 11.78
C LYS A 49 1.44 -16.43 11.28
N THR A 50 0.79 -15.41 11.85
CA THR A 50 1.15 -14.01 11.57
C THR A 50 2.57 -13.71 12.05
N LYS A 51 3.42 -13.23 11.14
CA LYS A 51 4.82 -12.84 11.38
C LYS A 51 4.92 -11.36 11.74
N ILE A 52 4.24 -10.50 10.98
CA ILE A 52 4.14 -9.07 11.24
C ILE A 52 2.79 -8.52 10.74
N ARG A 53 2.33 -7.43 11.35
CA ARG A 53 1.14 -6.67 10.94
C ARG A 53 1.45 -5.19 11.04
N TYR A 54 1.24 -4.42 9.97
CA TYR A 54 1.54 -2.98 9.93
C TYR A 54 0.55 -2.20 9.06
N PRO A 55 0.29 -0.91 9.38
CA PRO A 55 -0.52 -0.04 8.54
C PRO A 55 0.29 0.48 7.34
N ALA A 56 -0.35 0.56 6.18
CA ALA A 56 0.21 1.15 4.96
C ALA A 56 -0.81 2.08 4.29
N THR A 57 -0.33 3.11 3.60
CA THR A 57 -1.16 3.88 2.66
C THR A 57 -1.38 3.04 1.40
N LEU A 58 -2.63 2.88 0.97
CA LEU A 58 -2.96 2.35 -0.35
C LEU A 58 -2.65 3.41 -1.41
N VAL A 59 -1.74 3.10 -2.34
CA VAL A 59 -1.32 3.99 -3.43
C VAL A 59 -2.14 3.71 -4.68
N ALA A 60 -2.37 2.45 -5.02
CA ALA A 60 -3.19 2.02 -6.15
C ALA A 60 -3.70 0.59 -5.96
N ASP A 61 -4.84 0.28 -6.56
CA ASP A 61 -5.31 -1.09 -6.80
C ASP A 61 -5.92 -1.11 -8.20
N ASP A 62 -5.31 -1.84 -9.14
CA ASP A 62 -5.78 -1.95 -10.53
C ASP A 62 -6.70 -3.18 -10.75
N GLY A 63 -7.08 -3.86 -9.66
CA GLY A 63 -7.88 -5.08 -9.69
C GLY A 63 -7.04 -6.35 -9.76
N ASN A 64 -5.82 -6.30 -10.30
CA ASN A 64 -4.87 -7.43 -10.24
C ASN A 64 -3.71 -7.17 -9.28
N ARG A 65 -3.13 -5.97 -9.34
CA ARG A 65 -1.98 -5.56 -8.52
C ARG A 65 -2.38 -4.46 -7.54
N ILE A 66 -2.09 -4.70 -6.27
CA ILE A 66 -2.23 -3.76 -5.16
C ILE A 66 -0.86 -3.14 -4.93
N THR A 67 -0.79 -1.80 -4.85
CA THR A 67 0.42 -1.07 -4.47
C THR A 67 0.15 -0.27 -3.21
N VAL A 68 0.94 -0.52 -2.16
CA VAL A 68 0.88 0.21 -0.89
C VAL A 68 2.22 0.90 -0.60
N ARG A 69 2.23 1.80 0.38
CA ARG A 69 3.44 2.44 0.89
C ARG A 69 3.46 2.42 2.41
N ALA A 70 4.55 1.92 2.96
CA ALA A 70 4.78 1.81 4.40
C ALA A 70 6.17 2.35 4.79
N PRO A 71 6.35 2.89 6.00
CA PRO A 71 7.68 2.99 6.59
C PRO A 71 8.20 1.59 6.93
N TRP A 72 9.52 1.43 7.08
CA TRP A 72 10.12 0.20 7.60
C TRP A 72 9.46 -0.24 8.92
N ALA A 73 8.88 -1.44 8.92
CA ALA A 73 7.93 -1.86 9.95
C ALA A 73 8.56 -2.45 11.23
N ALA A 74 9.87 -2.71 11.23
CA ALA A 74 10.57 -3.25 12.41
C ALA A 74 11.14 -2.11 13.29
N PRO A 75 11.21 -2.29 14.63
CA PRO A 75 11.60 -1.23 15.58
C PRO A 75 13.10 -0.87 15.58
N GLY A 76 13.89 -1.44 14.67
CA GLY A 76 15.34 -1.27 14.62
C GLY A 76 15.93 -1.68 13.27
N VAL A 77 17.26 -1.66 13.16
CA VAL A 77 17.96 -1.97 11.91
C VAL A 77 18.01 -3.49 11.67
N ARG A 78 17.60 -3.95 10.47
CA ARG A 78 17.97 -5.29 9.94
C ARG A 78 19.12 -5.09 8.97
N ASP A 79 20.30 -5.60 9.33
CA ASP A 79 21.52 -5.54 8.52
C ASP A 79 21.77 -6.91 7.89
N PHE A 80 21.83 -6.97 6.56
CA PHE A 80 22.08 -8.18 5.79
C PHE A 80 23.52 -8.22 5.24
N GLY A 81 24.37 -7.25 5.57
CA GLY A 81 25.72 -7.09 5.01
C GLY A 81 25.75 -6.52 3.58
N PHE A 82 24.79 -6.88 2.72
CA PHE A 82 24.61 -6.28 1.38
C PHE A 82 23.62 -5.10 1.37
N VAL A 83 22.72 -5.00 2.36
CA VAL A 83 21.83 -3.86 2.57
C VAL A 83 21.43 -3.74 4.05
N ARG A 84 21.01 -2.54 4.45
CA ARG A 84 20.43 -2.24 5.76
C ARG A 84 19.04 -1.67 5.60
N PHE A 85 18.06 -2.22 6.31
CA PHE A 85 16.72 -1.65 6.45
C PHE A 85 16.60 -0.99 7.83
N GLU A 86 16.26 0.29 7.84
CA GLU A 86 16.52 1.21 8.94
C GLU A 86 15.27 2.06 9.27
N PRO A 87 15.04 2.44 10.54
CA PRO A 87 13.92 3.32 10.90
C PRO A 87 13.95 4.65 10.11
N GLY A 88 12.90 4.90 9.33
CA GLY A 88 12.81 6.04 8.41
C GLY A 88 12.97 5.66 6.93
N ASP A 89 13.43 4.45 6.60
CA ASP A 89 13.28 3.90 5.25
C ASP A 89 11.79 3.78 4.87
N VAL A 90 11.50 3.94 3.58
CA VAL A 90 10.15 3.87 3.00
C VAL A 90 10.12 2.80 1.93
N PHE A 91 9.15 1.90 2.06
CA PHE A 91 8.90 0.77 1.19
C PHE A 91 7.67 1.10 0.34
N THR A 92 7.79 1.02 -0.99
CA THR A 92 6.62 0.97 -1.88
C THR A 92 6.46 -0.47 -2.33
N GLU A 93 5.36 -1.09 -1.94
CA GLU A 93 5.19 -2.55 -1.90
C GLU A 93 4.09 -2.95 -2.87
N HIS A 94 4.44 -3.81 -3.83
CA HIS A 94 3.58 -4.26 -4.90
C HIS A 94 3.24 -5.74 -4.69
N TYR A 95 1.94 -6.06 -4.76
CA TYR A 95 1.38 -7.38 -4.47
C TYR A 95 0.42 -7.76 -5.58
N TRP A 96 0.47 -9.01 -6.04
CA TRP A 96 -0.33 -9.50 -7.17
C TRP A 96 -1.36 -10.56 -6.74
N ARG A 97 -2.53 -10.55 -7.37
CA ARG A 97 -3.59 -11.55 -7.20
C ARG A 97 -3.44 -12.76 -8.12
N ASP A 98 -2.53 -12.71 -9.10
CA ASP A 98 -2.25 -13.76 -10.07
C ASP A 98 -0.79 -14.30 -10.05
N ALA A 99 0.13 -13.62 -9.35
CA ALA A 99 1.54 -14.00 -9.27
C ALA A 99 1.96 -14.42 -7.85
N TRP A 100 2.97 -15.28 -7.77
CA TRP A 100 3.46 -15.90 -6.53
C TRP A 100 4.63 -15.12 -5.90
N PHE A 101 4.52 -13.80 -5.86
CA PHE A 101 5.51 -12.91 -5.25
C PHE A 101 4.95 -11.55 -4.87
N ALA A 102 5.67 -10.87 -3.98
CA ALA A 102 5.63 -9.43 -3.77
C ALA A 102 6.92 -8.79 -4.30
N VAL A 103 6.90 -7.48 -4.59
CA VAL A 103 8.12 -6.71 -4.88
C VAL A 103 8.05 -5.38 -4.13
N LYS A 104 9.08 -5.10 -3.33
CA LYS A 104 9.17 -3.93 -2.45
C LYS A 104 10.32 -3.04 -2.91
N GLU A 105 10.01 -1.88 -3.48
CA GLU A 105 11.02 -0.85 -3.74
C GLU A 105 11.40 -0.18 -2.41
N VAL A 106 12.68 -0.32 -2.03
CA VAL A 106 13.22 0.19 -0.76
C VAL A 106 13.96 1.49 -0.99
N ARG A 107 13.48 2.58 -0.37
CA ARG A 107 14.15 3.88 -0.35
C ARG A 107 14.55 4.27 1.06
N SER A 108 15.64 5.02 1.17
CA SER A 108 16.01 5.66 2.43
C SER A 108 15.04 6.77 2.82
N GLY A 109 15.08 7.21 4.08
CA GLY A 109 14.34 8.41 4.53
C GLY A 109 14.71 9.71 3.79
N ALA A 110 15.78 9.71 2.98
CA ALA A 110 16.14 10.79 2.06
C ALA A 110 15.68 10.54 0.60
N GLY A 111 14.87 9.51 0.35
CA GLY A 111 14.35 9.15 -0.97
C GLY A 111 15.31 8.37 -1.88
N VAL A 112 16.53 8.09 -1.43
CA VAL A 112 17.56 7.38 -2.21
C VAL A 112 17.19 5.90 -2.31
N LEU A 113 17.15 5.36 -3.53
CA LEU A 113 16.91 3.94 -3.78
C LEU A 113 18.03 3.08 -3.17
N LYS A 114 17.66 2.15 -2.29
CA LYS A 114 18.56 1.09 -1.77
C LYS A 114 18.53 -0.15 -2.68
N GLY A 115 17.35 -0.48 -3.23
CA GLY A 115 17.13 -1.60 -4.15
C GLY A 115 15.70 -2.12 -4.07
N TRP A 116 15.49 -3.36 -4.47
CA TRP A 116 14.22 -4.07 -4.41
C TRP A 116 14.36 -5.39 -3.65
N TYR A 117 13.46 -5.62 -2.69
CA TYR A 117 13.33 -6.89 -1.96
C TYR A 117 12.07 -7.58 -2.46
N CYS A 118 12.15 -8.87 -2.80
CA CYS A 118 11.04 -9.60 -3.43
C CYS A 118 10.75 -10.88 -2.67
N ASP A 119 9.72 -10.84 -1.83
CA ASP A 119 9.20 -12.00 -1.11
C ASP A 119 8.52 -12.96 -2.08
N ILE A 120 8.83 -14.25 -2.00
CA ILE A 120 8.06 -15.28 -2.70
C ILE A 120 6.86 -15.66 -1.83
N THR A 121 5.67 -15.56 -2.41
CA THR A 121 4.41 -15.60 -1.67
C THR A 121 3.35 -16.43 -2.39
N ARG A 122 2.25 -16.76 -1.72
CA ARG A 122 1.00 -16.99 -2.44
C ARG A 122 0.52 -15.68 -3.08
N PRO A 123 -0.34 -15.73 -4.11
CA PRO A 123 -1.06 -14.54 -4.57
C PRO A 123 -1.79 -13.86 -3.42
N ALA A 124 -1.75 -12.53 -3.38
CA ALA A 124 -2.19 -11.75 -2.23
C ALA A 124 -3.72 -11.54 -2.23
N GLU A 125 -4.32 -11.55 -1.05
CA GLU A 125 -5.78 -11.46 -0.90
C GLU A 125 -6.19 -10.26 -0.04
N ILE A 126 -7.35 -9.65 -0.33
CA ILE A 126 -7.99 -8.69 0.57
C ILE A 126 -9.03 -9.45 1.40
N GLN A 127 -8.76 -9.63 2.69
CA GLN A 127 -9.66 -10.27 3.64
C GLN A 127 -9.96 -9.33 4.81
N ASP A 128 -11.23 -9.13 5.15
CA ASP A 128 -11.68 -8.33 6.31
C ASP A 128 -11.10 -6.90 6.36
N GLY A 129 -10.83 -6.30 5.20
CA GLY A 129 -10.21 -4.96 5.06
C GLY A 129 -8.69 -4.92 5.25
N ALA A 130 -8.04 -6.08 5.36
CA ALA A 130 -6.59 -6.24 5.43
C ALA A 130 -6.03 -6.89 4.16
N LEU A 131 -4.78 -6.60 3.84
CA LEU A 131 -4.00 -7.25 2.79
C LEU A 131 -3.26 -8.44 3.38
N LEU A 132 -3.72 -9.65 3.09
CA LEU A 132 -3.14 -10.91 3.52
C LEU A 132 -2.10 -11.38 2.50
N VAL A 133 -0.92 -11.75 3.01
CA VAL A 133 0.22 -12.22 2.22
C VAL A 133 0.79 -13.46 2.90
N GLU A 134 0.71 -14.62 2.26
CA GLU A 134 1.37 -15.85 2.75
C GLU A 134 2.77 -15.97 2.18
N ASP A 135 3.75 -15.81 3.07
CA ASP A 135 5.19 -15.98 2.90
C ASP A 135 5.54 -17.47 2.68
N LEU A 136 6.32 -17.74 1.62
CA LEU A 136 6.76 -19.08 1.20
C LEU A 136 8.28 -19.24 1.29
N ASP A 137 8.89 -18.63 2.32
CA ASP A 137 10.27 -18.78 2.77
C ASP A 137 11.38 -18.25 1.84
N LEU A 138 11.20 -18.27 0.51
CA LEU A 138 12.18 -17.78 -0.46
C LEU A 138 12.13 -16.26 -0.65
N ASP A 139 13.29 -15.63 -0.82
CA ASP A 139 13.44 -14.19 -1.01
C ASP A 139 14.45 -13.86 -2.14
N LEU A 140 14.26 -12.73 -2.83
CA LEU A 140 15.22 -12.17 -3.81
C LEU A 140 15.57 -10.71 -3.51
N TRP A 141 16.86 -10.40 -3.38
CA TRP A 141 17.37 -9.03 -3.34
C TRP A 141 17.96 -8.58 -4.68
N VAL A 142 17.59 -7.37 -5.09
CA VAL A 142 18.17 -6.67 -6.26
C VAL A 142 18.67 -5.30 -5.82
N SER A 143 19.97 -5.08 -5.91
CA SER A 143 20.62 -3.78 -5.63
C SER A 143 20.11 -2.64 -6.55
N ALA A 144 20.16 -1.39 -6.06
CA ALA A 144 19.71 -0.21 -6.81
C ALA A 144 20.39 0.00 -8.18
N ASP A 145 21.67 -0.35 -8.30
CA ASP A 145 22.43 -0.31 -9.56
C ASP A 145 22.30 -1.60 -10.40
N ARG A 146 21.62 -2.61 -9.85
CA ARG A 146 21.45 -3.99 -10.36
C ARG A 146 22.75 -4.78 -10.50
N SER A 147 23.84 -4.36 -9.84
CA SER A 147 25.12 -5.10 -9.86
C SER A 147 25.05 -6.43 -9.10
N ALA A 148 24.29 -6.46 -8.00
CA ALA A 148 23.95 -7.64 -7.23
C ALA A 148 22.47 -8.02 -7.42
N VAL A 149 22.25 -9.29 -7.76
CA VAL A 149 20.97 -10.01 -7.72
C VAL A 149 21.24 -11.30 -6.93
N LEU A 150 20.64 -11.41 -5.75
CA LEU A 150 20.93 -12.43 -4.74
C LEU A 150 19.65 -13.17 -4.36
N ARG A 151 19.71 -14.51 -4.35
CA ARG A 151 18.72 -15.35 -3.66
C ARG A 151 19.01 -15.34 -2.17
N LEU A 152 17.97 -15.45 -1.36
CA LEU A 152 18.02 -15.46 0.10
C LEU A 152 17.12 -16.57 0.64
N ASP A 153 17.45 -17.02 1.85
CA ASP A 153 16.63 -17.89 2.69
C ASP A 153 16.20 -19.23 2.00
N GLU A 154 17.00 -19.69 1.01
CA GLU A 154 16.86 -21.00 0.34
C GLU A 154 17.00 -22.18 1.32
N ASP A 155 17.75 -22.01 2.41
CA ASP A 155 17.87 -22.97 3.51
C ASP A 155 16.65 -22.95 4.45
N GLU A 156 16.08 -21.78 4.79
CA GLU A 156 14.77 -21.72 5.47
C GLU A 156 13.68 -22.42 4.64
N PHE A 157 13.72 -22.28 3.30
CA PHE A 157 12.78 -22.96 2.41
C PHE A 157 12.93 -24.48 2.40
N GLU A 158 14.15 -25.02 2.36
CA GLU A 158 14.39 -26.47 2.47
C GLU A 158 13.93 -27.01 3.85
N GLU A 159 14.21 -26.30 4.94
CA GLU A 159 13.81 -26.71 6.30
C GLU A 159 12.31 -26.47 6.62
N SER A 160 11.62 -25.60 5.86
CA SER A 160 10.20 -25.25 6.05
C SER A 160 9.23 -26.44 6.06
N GLY A 161 9.62 -27.56 5.44
CA GLY A 161 8.76 -28.70 5.14
C GLY A 161 7.62 -28.38 4.15
N LEU A 162 7.63 -27.22 3.47
CA LEU A 162 6.58 -26.82 2.52
C LEU A 162 6.45 -27.86 1.40
N ALA A 163 7.55 -28.35 0.85
CA ALA A 163 7.56 -29.38 -0.19
C ALA A 163 6.86 -30.70 0.20
N GLY A 164 6.72 -30.99 1.50
CA GLY A 164 5.93 -32.12 2.01
C GLY A 164 4.48 -31.77 2.38
N ARG A 165 4.23 -30.53 2.81
CA ARG A 165 2.89 -30.04 3.25
C ARG A 165 2.02 -29.59 2.08
N ASP A 166 2.59 -28.85 1.15
CA ASP A 166 1.97 -28.37 -0.09
C ASP A 166 3.02 -28.44 -1.22
N PRO A 167 3.15 -29.60 -1.88
CA PRO A 167 4.09 -29.77 -2.99
C PRO A 167 3.77 -28.89 -4.21
N ALA A 168 2.57 -28.29 -4.30
CA ALA A 168 2.20 -27.40 -5.39
C ALA A 168 2.74 -25.98 -5.14
N ALA A 169 2.50 -25.43 -3.94
CA ALA A 169 3.08 -24.14 -3.54
C ALA A 169 4.61 -24.16 -3.61
N ALA A 170 5.27 -25.24 -3.17
CA ALA A 170 6.72 -25.35 -3.26
C ALA A 170 7.25 -25.26 -4.71
N ARG A 171 6.52 -25.78 -5.70
CA ARG A 171 6.92 -25.66 -7.12
C ARG A 171 6.68 -24.27 -7.69
N GLU A 172 5.55 -23.64 -7.36
CA GLU A 172 5.27 -22.27 -7.81
C GLU A 172 6.21 -21.26 -7.14
N ALA A 173 6.60 -21.47 -5.88
CA ALA A 173 7.60 -20.66 -5.18
C ALA A 173 8.97 -20.68 -5.88
N VAL A 174 9.53 -21.87 -6.15
CA VAL A 174 10.79 -22.00 -6.90
C VAL A 174 10.67 -21.39 -8.30
N ARG A 175 9.55 -21.64 -9.00
CA ARG A 175 9.26 -21.08 -10.34
C ARG A 175 9.15 -19.55 -10.34
N ALA A 176 8.63 -18.96 -9.27
CA ALA A 176 8.52 -17.52 -9.08
C ALA A 176 9.90 -16.88 -8.84
N LEU A 177 10.72 -17.46 -7.95
CA LEU A 177 12.10 -17.03 -7.71
C LEU A 177 12.94 -17.06 -8.99
N ASP A 178 12.89 -18.19 -9.69
CA ASP A 178 13.48 -18.40 -11.02
C ASP A 178 13.02 -17.35 -12.05
N GLY A 179 11.74 -16.96 -11.99
CA GLY A 179 11.14 -15.96 -12.87
C GLY A 179 11.65 -14.54 -12.59
N LEU A 180 11.59 -14.12 -11.33
CA LEU A 180 12.07 -12.82 -10.88
C LEU A 180 13.58 -12.67 -11.10
N GLU A 181 14.38 -13.70 -10.82
CA GLU A 181 15.82 -13.65 -11.05
C GLU A 181 16.16 -13.44 -12.53
N ARG A 182 15.50 -14.17 -13.45
CA ARG A 182 15.69 -13.97 -14.89
C ARG A 182 15.31 -12.56 -15.34
N MET A 183 14.17 -12.04 -14.87
CA MET A 183 13.72 -10.68 -15.19
C MET A 183 14.70 -9.63 -14.64
N ALA A 184 15.11 -9.76 -13.38
CA ALA A 184 16.06 -8.86 -12.72
C ALA A 184 17.42 -8.82 -13.43
N ARG A 185 17.93 -9.97 -13.89
CA ARG A 185 19.20 -10.08 -14.62
C ARG A 185 19.13 -9.63 -16.09
N ALA A 186 17.97 -9.71 -16.73
CA ALA A 186 17.81 -9.34 -18.15
C ALA A 186 17.47 -7.85 -18.35
N GLU A 187 16.40 -7.38 -17.71
CA GLU A 187 15.82 -6.04 -17.92
C GLU A 187 15.69 -5.23 -16.62
N GLY A 188 15.72 -5.88 -15.46
CA GLY A 188 15.46 -5.26 -14.16
C GLY A 188 13.97 -5.20 -13.84
N LEU A 189 13.63 -4.92 -12.58
CA LEU A 189 12.24 -5.00 -12.12
C LEU A 189 11.40 -3.73 -12.42
N ALA A 190 12.01 -2.62 -12.84
CA ALA A 190 11.29 -1.35 -13.02
C ALA A 190 10.06 -1.45 -13.95
N GLY A 191 10.19 -2.18 -15.08
CA GLY A 191 9.08 -2.37 -16.03
C GLY A 191 7.90 -3.20 -15.51
N LEU A 192 8.11 -4.00 -14.45
CA LEU A 192 7.07 -4.72 -13.72
C LEU A 192 6.34 -3.82 -12.69
N LEU A 193 7.00 -2.76 -12.22
CA LEU A 193 6.47 -1.83 -11.20
C LEU A 193 5.77 -0.61 -11.80
N SER A 194 6.17 -0.18 -13.01
CA SER A 194 5.44 0.83 -13.78
C SER A 194 3.93 0.51 -13.87
N GLY A 195 3.10 1.55 -13.91
CA GLY A 195 1.67 1.42 -14.15
C GLY A 195 1.35 1.09 -15.62
N PRO A 196 0.11 0.69 -15.94
CA PRO A 196 -0.37 0.62 -17.33
C PRO A 196 -0.48 2.00 -18.02
N SER A 197 -0.05 3.09 -17.36
CA SER A 197 -0.26 4.50 -17.74
C SER A 197 0.84 5.14 -18.59
N GLU A 198 1.92 4.43 -18.95
CA GLU A 198 3.07 5.00 -19.69
C GLU A 198 3.41 4.26 -21.00
N ARG A 199 2.45 3.48 -21.56
CA ARG A 199 2.60 2.83 -22.89
C ARG A 199 1.57 3.28 -23.92
N ALA A 200 1.01 4.49 -23.76
CA ALA A 200 -0.06 5.01 -24.61
C ALA A 200 0.01 6.54 -24.82
N CYS A 201 1.18 7.07 -25.19
CA CYS A 201 1.36 8.49 -25.56
C CYS A 201 2.27 8.73 -26.79
N GLU A 202 2.76 7.67 -27.45
CA GLU A 202 3.77 7.78 -28.53
C GLU A 202 3.35 6.98 -29.79
N ASP A 203 2.08 7.10 -30.18
CA ASP A 203 1.50 6.42 -31.36
C ASP A 203 0.36 7.22 -32.04
N ASP A 204 0.31 8.55 -31.86
CA ASP A 204 -0.73 9.44 -32.44
C ASP A 204 -0.16 10.76 -33.01
N GLN A 205 0.95 10.67 -33.77
CA GLN A 205 1.45 11.77 -34.61
C GLN A 205 1.98 11.29 -35.98
N LEU A 206 1.15 10.56 -36.75
CA LEU A 206 1.37 10.45 -38.20
C LEU A 206 0.08 10.22 -39.01
N THR A 207 -0.68 11.30 -39.23
CA THR A 207 -1.72 11.40 -40.27
C THR A 207 -1.63 12.73 -41.00
#